data_AF-A0A176ZWB4-F1
#
_entry.id   AF-A0A176ZWB4-F1
#
_cell.length_a   1.000
_cell.length_b   1.000
_cell.length_c   1.000
_cell.angle_alpha   90.00
_cell.angle_beta   90.00
_cell.angle_gamma   90.00
#
_symmetry.space_group_name_H-M   'P 1'
#
loop_
_entity.id
_entity.type
_entity.pdbx_description
1 polymer ?
#
loop_
_entity_poly.entity_id
_entity_poly.type
_entity_poly.pdbx_seq_one_letter_code
_entity_poly.pdbx_strand_id
1 'polypeptide(L)'
;MAPHHPPAHGTNGLPPRSLATTIFYKPIWAVQFACAAIPFIARNRDAVVRPRIYDFHRSVRADAATAHLGLGCAGYCWGGKYTIHLCQEDGMVNAGFAE
;
A
#
# COMPACT_ATOMS: atom_id res chain seq x y z
N MET A 1 55.77 23.49 9.89
CA MET A 1 54.69 22.64 9.36
C MET A 1 53.40 23.12 10.03
N ALA A 2 52.63 23.98 9.37
CA ALA A 2 51.41 24.57 9.94
C ALA A 2 50.23 23.61 9.72
N PRO A 3 49.30 23.47 10.69
CA PRO A 3 48.15 22.61 10.54
C PRO A 3 47.19 23.19 9.49
N HIS A 4 46.97 22.44 8.41
CA HIS A 4 45.92 22.71 7.44
C HIS A 4 44.55 22.52 8.13
N HIS A 5 43.86 23.62 8.41
CA HIS A 5 42.45 23.58 8.79
C HIS A 5 41.62 23.20 7.56
N PRO A 6 40.75 22.17 7.61
CA PRO A 6 39.83 21.90 6.52
C PRO A 6 38.81 23.06 6.42
N PRO A 7 38.42 23.50 5.22
CA PRO A 7 37.37 24.50 5.06
C PRO A 7 36.06 23.96 5.63
N ALA A 8 35.34 24.81 6.36
CA ALA A 8 34.02 24.49 6.87
C ALA A 8 33.13 24.02 5.72
N HIS A 9 32.59 22.79 5.82
CA HIS A 9 31.63 22.27 4.87
C HIS A 9 30.45 23.24 4.79
N GLY A 10 30.37 23.98 3.68
CA GLY A 10 29.23 24.82 3.35
C GLY A 10 27.98 23.97 3.39
N THR A 11 27.02 24.37 4.21
CA THR A 11 25.67 23.85 4.17
C THR A 11 25.13 24.15 2.78
N ASN A 12 25.08 23.14 1.91
CA ASN A 12 24.47 23.24 0.59
C ASN A 12 23.08 23.86 0.75
N GLY A 13 22.97 25.12 0.34
CA GLY A 13 21.81 25.97 0.51
C GLY A 13 20.65 25.49 -0.35
N LEU A 14 19.85 24.56 0.17
CA LEU A 14 18.46 24.48 -0.25
C LEU A 14 17.82 25.85 0.05
N PRO A 15 17.21 26.52 -0.94
CA PRO A 15 16.57 27.80 -0.70
C PRO A 15 15.55 27.65 0.43
N PRO A 16 15.41 28.64 1.33
CA PRO A 16 14.42 28.59 2.39
C PRO A 16 13.06 28.33 1.75
N ARG A 17 12.37 27.28 2.25
CA ARG A 17 11.06 26.88 1.77
C ARG A 17 10.13 28.09 1.83
N SER A 18 9.80 28.66 0.68
CA SER A 18 9.03 29.90 0.61
C SER A 18 7.72 29.76 1.37
N LEU A 19 7.39 30.77 2.20
CA LEU A 19 6.10 30.81 2.89
C LEU A 19 4.94 30.81 1.89
N ALA A 20 5.12 31.42 0.72
CA ALA A 20 4.14 31.40 -0.36
C ALA A 20 3.93 29.99 -0.95
N THR A 21 4.99 29.18 -1.13
CA THR A 21 4.82 27.77 -1.55
C THR A 21 4.11 26.93 -0.48
N THR A 22 4.33 27.23 0.80
CA THR A 22 3.67 26.54 1.91
C THR A 22 2.18 26.91 2.04
N ILE A 23 1.82 28.17 1.81
CA ILE A 23 0.44 28.66 1.98
C ILE A 23 -0.43 28.37 0.76
N PHE A 24 0.08 28.48 -0.47
CA PHE A 24 -0.74 28.37 -1.67
C PHE A 24 -0.64 27.01 -2.37
N TYR A 25 0.54 26.41 -2.47
CA TYR A 25 0.71 25.17 -3.25
C TYR A 25 0.38 23.91 -2.45
N LYS A 26 0.77 23.85 -1.17
CA LYS A 26 0.48 22.70 -0.32
C LYS A 26 -1.01 22.39 -0.18
N PRO A 27 -1.93 23.37 0.02
CA PRO A 27 -3.35 23.05 0.09
C PRO A 27 -3.89 22.47 -1.22
N ILE A 28 -3.43 22.99 -2.37
CA ILE A 28 -3.84 22.45 -3.68
C ILE A 28 -3.40 20.99 -3.80
N TRP A 29 -2.14 20.68 -3.46
CA TRP A 29 -1.64 19.30 -3.51
C TRP A 29 -2.33 18.40 -2.48
N ALA A 30 -2.66 18.93 -1.29
CA ALA A 30 -3.41 18.21 -0.27
C ALA A 30 -4.84 17.88 -0.73
N VAL A 31 -5.52 18.81 -1.40
CA VAL A 31 -6.84 18.59 -1.99
C VAL A 31 -6.76 17.56 -3.12
N GLN A 32 -5.78 17.68 -4.03
CA GLN A 32 -5.58 16.70 -5.10
C GLN A 32 -5.33 15.29 -4.53
N PHE A 33 -4.48 15.18 -3.51
CA PHE A 33 -4.24 13.92 -2.81
C PHE A 33 -5.52 13.40 -2.14
N ALA A 34 -6.27 14.25 -1.44
CA ALA A 34 -7.51 13.85 -0.77
C ALA A 34 -8.57 13.36 -1.78
N CYS A 35 -8.72 14.04 -2.91
CA CYS A 35 -9.62 13.63 -3.99
C CYS A 35 -9.28 12.25 -4.58
N ALA A 36 -8.02 11.83 -4.53
CA ALA A 36 -7.61 10.47 -4.93
C ALA A 36 -7.71 9.46 -3.78
N ALA A 37 -7.24 9.84 -2.59
CA ALA A 37 -7.11 8.95 -1.43
C ALA A 37 -8.47 8.59 -0.81
N ILE A 38 -9.40 9.55 -0.68
CA ILE A 38 -10.71 9.32 -0.07
C ILE A 38 -11.51 8.24 -0.83
N PRO A 39 -11.73 8.34 -2.16
CA PRO A 39 -12.46 7.30 -2.88
C PRO A 39 -11.72 5.96 -2.89
N PHE A 40 -10.39 5.97 -2.88
CA PHE A 40 -9.59 4.76 -2.76
C PHE A 40 -9.82 4.08 -1.41
N ILE A 41 -9.69 4.80 -0.30
CA ILE A 41 -9.90 4.27 1.06
C ILE A 41 -11.35 3.81 1.23
N ALA A 42 -12.33 4.57 0.76
CA ALA A 42 -13.74 4.21 0.90
C ALA A 42 -14.10 2.90 0.19
N ARG A 43 -13.55 2.67 -1.01
CA ARG A 43 -13.77 1.42 -1.78
C ARG A 43 -12.94 0.26 -1.24
N ASN A 44 -11.74 0.52 -0.74
CA ASN A 44 -10.80 -0.49 -0.25
C ASN A 44 -10.88 -0.73 1.26
N ARG A 45 -11.86 -0.13 1.96
CA ARG A 45 -12.03 -0.33 3.40
C ARG A 45 -12.35 -1.78 3.72
N ASP A 46 -11.89 -2.22 4.87
CA ASP A 46 -11.90 -3.62 5.26
C ASP A 46 -13.29 -4.24 5.26
N ALA A 47 -14.28 -3.51 5.78
CA ALA A 47 -15.68 -3.93 5.82
C ALA A 47 -16.31 -4.20 4.43
N VAL A 48 -15.68 -3.74 3.34
CA VAL A 48 -16.16 -3.98 1.97
C VAL A 48 -15.34 -5.05 1.29
N VAL A 49 -14.01 -4.96 1.37
CA VAL A 49 -13.11 -5.83 0.59
C VAL A 49 -12.97 -7.22 1.22
N ARG A 50 -12.84 -7.30 2.55
CA ARG A 50 -12.65 -8.57 3.26
C ARG A 50 -13.74 -9.60 2.93
N PRO A 51 -15.05 -9.32 3.09
CA PRO A 51 -16.07 -10.32 2.78
C PRO A 51 -16.04 -10.74 1.31
N ARG A 52 -15.84 -9.81 0.37
CA ARG A 52 -15.80 -10.12 -1.07
C ARG A 52 -14.68 -11.08 -1.44
N ILE A 53 -13.48 -10.85 -0.91
CA ILE A 53 -12.33 -11.72 -1.16
C ILE A 53 -12.60 -13.11 -0.58
N TYR A 54 -13.11 -13.15 0.65
CA TYR A 54 -13.29 -14.41 1.37
C TYR A 54 -14.42 -15.26 0.79
N ASP A 55 -15.53 -14.64 0.44
CA ASP A 55 -16.67 -15.34 -0.17
C ASP A 55 -16.29 -15.89 -1.54
N PHE A 56 -15.44 -15.20 -2.30
CA PHE A 56 -14.86 -15.72 -3.54
C PHE A 56 -13.97 -16.95 -3.29
N HIS A 57 -13.06 -16.92 -2.32
CA HIS A 57 -12.20 -18.09 -2.06
C HIS A 57 -13.03 -19.28 -1.56
N ARG A 58 -14.03 -19.04 -0.72
CA ARG A 58 -14.98 -20.07 -0.27
C ARG A 58 -15.77 -20.67 -1.44
N SER A 59 -16.25 -19.84 -2.37
CA SER A 59 -17.01 -20.35 -3.51
C SER A 59 -16.13 -21.19 -4.44
N VAL A 60 -14.89 -20.76 -4.69
CA VAL A 60 -13.91 -21.53 -5.48
C VAL A 60 -13.56 -22.87 -4.81
N ARG A 61 -13.49 -22.91 -3.47
CA ARG A 61 -13.29 -24.17 -2.75
C ARG A 61 -14.50 -25.10 -2.78
N ALA A 62 -15.70 -24.54 -2.78
CA ALA A 62 -16.95 -25.30 -2.80
C ALA A 62 -17.33 -25.84 -4.19
N ASP A 63 -16.76 -25.27 -5.26
CA ASP A 63 -17.04 -25.71 -6.63
C ASP A 63 -16.38 -27.07 -6.91
N ALA A 64 -17.20 -28.05 -7.30
CA ALA A 64 -16.76 -29.41 -7.61
C ALA A 64 -15.70 -29.47 -8.73
N ALA A 65 -15.72 -28.51 -9.67
CA ALA A 65 -14.74 -28.44 -10.75
C ALA A 65 -13.34 -28.10 -10.25
N THR A 66 -13.22 -27.36 -9.15
CA THR A 66 -11.94 -26.85 -8.62
C THR A 66 -11.56 -27.40 -7.25
N ALA A 67 -12.47 -28.09 -6.56
CA ALA A 67 -12.27 -28.61 -5.20
C ALA A 67 -11.05 -29.53 -5.05
N HIS A 68 -10.65 -30.23 -6.12
CA HIS A 68 -9.50 -31.13 -6.11
C HIS A 68 -8.16 -30.43 -6.40
N LEU A 69 -8.17 -29.15 -6.78
CA LEU A 69 -6.99 -28.38 -7.14
C LEU A 69 -6.46 -27.57 -5.96
N GLY A 70 -5.14 -27.32 -5.98
CA GLY A 70 -4.54 -26.32 -5.10
C GLY A 70 -4.99 -24.91 -5.49
N LEU A 71 -5.38 -24.10 -4.51
CA LEU A 71 -5.75 -22.70 -4.72
C LEU A 71 -4.62 -21.80 -4.23
N GLY A 72 -3.96 -21.10 -5.15
CA GLY A 72 -2.98 -20.06 -4.83
C GLY A 72 -3.61 -18.67 -4.91
N CYS A 73 -3.02 -17.70 -4.20
CA CYS A 73 -3.35 -16.29 -4.37
C CYS A 73 -2.10 -15.41 -4.47
N ALA A 74 -2.22 -14.28 -5.17
CA ALA A 74 -1.18 -13.26 -5.21
C ALA A 74 -1.82 -11.89 -5.02
N GLY A 75 -1.12 -10.99 -4.34
CA GLY A 75 -1.66 -9.68 -3.99
C GLY A 75 -0.62 -8.58 -4.10
N TYR A 76 -1.01 -7.46 -4.69
CA TYR A 76 -0.20 -6.24 -4.76
C TYR A 76 -0.82 -5.15 -3.89
N CYS A 77 0.02 -4.38 -3.19
CA CYS A 77 -0.44 -3.23 -2.39
C CYS A 77 -1.49 -3.64 -1.33
N TRP A 78 -2.71 -3.05 -1.32
CA TRP A 78 -3.80 -3.49 -0.41
C TRP A 78 -4.19 -4.96 -0.60
N GLY A 79 -4.01 -5.51 -1.81
CA GLY A 79 -4.24 -6.93 -2.07
C GLY A 79 -3.27 -7.83 -1.31
N GLY A 80 -2.00 -7.40 -1.16
CA GLY A 80 -0.98 -8.15 -0.42
C GLY A 80 -1.35 -8.37 1.04
N LYS A 81 -1.97 -7.38 1.70
CA LYS A 81 -2.55 -7.51 3.04
C LYS A 81 -3.52 -8.70 3.11
N TYR A 82 -4.45 -8.80 2.16
CA TYR A 82 -5.46 -9.85 2.16
C TYR A 82 -4.88 -11.21 1.77
N THR A 83 -3.89 -11.26 0.88
CA THR A 83 -3.14 -12.49 0.60
C THR A 83 -2.50 -13.05 1.86
N ILE A 84 -1.85 -12.21 2.67
CA ILE A 84 -1.27 -12.64 3.95
C ILE A 84 -2.36 -13.18 4.88
N HIS A 85 -3.49 -12.47 5.03
CA HIS A 85 -4.58 -12.93 5.88
C HIS A 85 -5.22 -14.24 5.42
N LEU A 86 -5.38 -14.45 4.11
CA LEU A 86 -5.88 -15.71 3.56
C LEU A 86 -4.95 -16.87 3.89
N CYS A 87 -3.63 -16.67 3.80
CA CYS A 87 -2.65 -17.70 4.15
C CYS A 87 -2.65 -18.08 5.64
N GLN A 88 -3.19 -17.23 6.51
CA GLN A 88 -3.30 -17.50 7.94
C GLN A 88 -4.56 -18.30 8.31
N GLU A 89 -5.48 -18.48 7.37
CA GLU A 89 -6.74 -19.19 7.60
C GLU A 89 -6.73 -20.55 6.91
N ASP A 90 -6.91 -21.60 7.73
CA ASP A 90 -6.88 -22.97 7.27
C ASP A 90 -7.91 -23.24 6.17
N GLY A 91 -7.45 -23.87 5.09
CA GLY A 91 -8.29 -24.24 3.95
C GLY A 91 -8.62 -23.11 2.97
N MET A 92 -8.24 -21.85 3.24
CA MET A 92 -8.50 -20.75 2.30
C MET A 92 -7.61 -20.84 1.07
N VAL A 93 -6.29 -20.88 1.23
CA VAL A 93 -5.31 -20.97 0.13
C VAL A 93 -4.19 -21.93 0.49
N ASN A 94 -3.58 -22.55 -0.52
CA ASN A 94 -2.43 -23.45 -0.37
C ASN A 94 -1.09 -22.72 -0.48
N ALA A 95 -1.07 -21.58 -1.18
CA ALA A 95 0.11 -20.75 -1.35
C ALA A 95 -0.28 -19.28 -1.57
N GLY A 96 0.58 -18.36 -1.14
CA GLY A 96 0.37 -16.93 -1.30
C GLY A 96 1.66 -16.18 -1.62
N PHE A 97 1.57 -15.16 -2.48
CA PHE A 97 2.65 -14.22 -2.77
C PHE A 97 2.17 -12.77 -2.62
N ALA A 98 2.96 -11.91 -1.98
CA ALA A 98 2.62 -10.50 -1.78
C ALA A 98 3.78 -9.59 -2.22
N GLU A 99 3.47 -8.56 -3.00
CA GLU A 99 4.40 -7.54 -3.53
C GLU A 99 3.97 -6.11 -3.17
#